data_AF-X0S566-F1
#
_entry.id   AF-X0S566-F1
#
_cell.length_a   1.000
_cell.length_b   1.000
_cell.length_c   1.000
_cell.angle_alpha   90.00
_cell.angle_beta   90.00
_cell.angle_gamma   90.00
#
_symmetry.space_group_name_H-M   'P 1'
#
loop_
_entity.id
_entity.type
_entity.pdbx_description
1 polymer ?
#
loop_
_entity_poly.entity_id
_entity_poly.type
_entity_poly.pdbx_seq_one_letter_code
_entity_poly.pdbx_strand_id
1 'polypeptide(L)' 'MKFKVGDRVRVRPDSKQMPKYAGKVGTVKTVTHGVTTRYPYAIRFDCISAKVFHANELVKEE' A
#
# COMPACT_ATOMS: atom_id res chain seq x y z
N MET A 1 -6.00 12.61 -2.88
CA MET A 1 -5.94 11.15 -2.65
C MET A 1 -5.18 10.51 -3.80
N LYS A 2 -4.17 9.65 -3.54
CA LYS A 2 -3.31 9.10 -4.61
C LYS A 2 -3.74 7.70 -5.07
N PHE A 3 -4.48 6.95 -4.25
CA PHE A 3 -4.98 5.60 -4.53
C PHE A 3 -6.40 5.40 -4.01
N LYS A 4 -7.17 4.50 -4.65
CA LYS A 4 -8.53 4.09 -4.22
C LYS A 4 -8.59 2.59 -3.94
N VAL A 5 -9.60 2.18 -3.15
CA VAL A 5 -9.90 0.76 -2.93
C VAL A 5 -10.13 0.07 -4.28
N GLY A 6 -9.51 -1.08 -4.49
CA GLY A 6 -9.53 -1.83 -5.74
C GLY A 6 -8.36 -1.52 -6.68
N ASP A 7 -7.61 -0.43 -6.48
CA ASP A 7 -6.43 -0.16 -7.29
C ASP A 7 -5.35 -1.24 -7.08
N ARG A 8 -4.72 -1.65 -8.18
CA ARG A 8 -3.47 -2.40 -8.15
C ARG A 8 -2.30 -1.44 -7.93
N VAL A 9 -1.51 -1.75 -6.92
CA VAL A 9 -0.36 -0.93 -6.52
C VAL A 9 0.84 -1.83 -6.29
N ARG A 10 2.01 -1.34 -6.69
CA ARG A 10 3.30 -1.96 -6.42
C ARG A 10 3.98 -1.20 -5.28
N VAL A 11 4.52 -1.94 -4.31
CA VAL A 11 5.39 -1.35 -3.29
C VAL A 11 6.71 -1.01 -3.94
N ARG A 12 7.20 0.20 -3.65
CA ARG A 12 8.47 0.69 -4.15
C ARG A 12 9.62 -0.26 -3.79
N PRO A 13 10.51 -0.55 -4.74
CA PRO A 13 11.68 -1.38 -4.48
C PRO A 13 12.62 -0.75 -3.43
N ASP A 14 12.57 0.59 -3.28
CA ASP A 14 13.31 1.36 -2.28
C ASP A 14 12.57 1.56 -0.95
N SER A 15 11.47 0.83 -0.68
CA SER A 15 10.75 0.92 0.59
C SER A 15 11.62 0.45 1.77
N LYS A 16 12.16 1.41 2.51
CA LYS A 16 12.93 1.17 3.75
C LYS A 16 12.05 0.69 4.89
N GLN A 17 10.75 1.02 4.86
CA GLN A 17 9.84 0.68 5.94
C GLN A 17 9.36 -0.77 5.86
N MET A 18 9.18 -1.29 4.64
CA MET A 18 8.71 -2.65 4.39
C MET A 18 9.55 -3.34 3.30
N PRO A 19 10.85 -3.60 3.56
CA PRO A 19 11.74 -4.22 2.56
C PRO A 19 11.27 -5.61 2.12
N LYS A 20 10.55 -6.35 2.99
CA LYS A 20 9.97 -7.67 2.66
C LYS A 20 8.88 -7.60 1.56
N TYR A 21 8.30 -6.43 1.37
CA TYR A 21 7.24 -6.20 0.38
C TYR A 21 7.74 -5.37 -0.81
N ALA A 22 8.98 -4.90 -0.80
CA ALA A 22 9.59 -4.14 -1.88
C ALA A 22 9.44 -4.86 -3.23
N GLY A 23 8.89 -4.16 -4.23
CA GLY A 23 8.62 -4.70 -5.56
C GLY A 23 7.35 -5.56 -5.68
N LYS A 24 6.69 -5.93 -4.58
CA LYS A 24 5.47 -6.73 -4.62
C LYS A 24 4.27 -5.91 -5.09
N VAL A 25 3.40 -6.57 -5.83
CA VAL A 25 2.13 -6.02 -6.30
C VAL A 25 1.01 -6.50 -5.39
N GLY A 26 0.10 -5.60 -5.02
CA GLY A 26 -1.07 -5.91 -4.21
C GLY A 26 -2.27 -5.06 -4.61
N THR A 27 -3.40 -5.31 -3.96
CA THR A 27 -4.62 -4.52 -4.16
C THR A 27 -4.94 -3.72 -2.91
N VAL A 28 -5.28 -2.46 -3.09
CA VAL A 28 -5.78 -1.61 -2.00
C VAL A 28 -7.13 -2.14 -1.53
N LYS A 29 -7.22 -2.55 -0.26
CA LYS A 29 -8.48 -3.06 0.31
C LYS A 29 -9.22 -2.01 1.11
N THR A 30 -8.49 -1.14 1.80
CA THR A 30 -9.09 -0.12 2.66
C THR A 30 -8.20 1.12 2.64
N VAL A 31 -8.83 2.28 2.63
CA VAL A 31 -8.16 3.57 2.77
C VAL A 31 -8.73 4.24 4.01
N THR A 32 -7.93 4.34 5.06
CA THR A 32 -8.33 4.92 6.34
C THR A 32 -7.84 6.36 6.39
N HIS A 33 -8.78 7.31 6.44
CA HIS A 33 -8.49 8.72 6.65
C HIS A 33 -8.73 9.07 8.12
N GLY A 34 -7.67 9.05 8.92
CA GLY A 34 -7.69 9.62 10.27
C GLY A 34 -6.69 10.78 10.35
N VAL A 35 -7.05 11.82 11.12
CA VAL A 35 -6.26 13.05 11.30
C VAL A 35 -4.85 12.78 11.86
N THR A 36 -4.63 11.61 12.45
CA THR A 36 -3.37 11.14 13.04
C THR A 36 -2.79 9.88 12.38
N THR A 37 -3.44 9.33 11.36
CA THR A 37 -3.01 8.05 10.77
C THR A 37 -1.84 8.28 9.82
N ARG A 38 -0.60 8.11 10.33
CA ARG A 38 0.64 8.17 9.54
C ARG A 38 0.63 7.22 8.33
N TYR A 39 -0.28 6.24 8.26
CA TYR A 39 -0.36 5.25 7.19
C TYR A 39 -1.82 5.07 6.75
N PRO A 40 -2.29 5.86 5.77
CA PRO A 40 -3.69 5.85 5.39
C PRO A 40 -4.09 4.68 4.48
N TYR A 41 -3.16 3.87 3.97
CA TYR A 41 -3.45 2.82 2.99
C TYR A 41 -3.21 1.43 3.55
N ALA A 42 -4.25 0.58 3.55
CA ALA A 42 -4.10 -0.85 3.84
C ALA A 42 -4.17 -1.67 2.53
N ILE A 43 -3.08 -2.38 2.25
CA ILE A 43 -2.89 -3.18 1.04
C ILE A 43 -2.85 -4.64 1.43
N ARG A 44 -3.61 -5.46 0.71
CA ARG A 44 -3.55 -6.91 0.85
C ARG A 44 -2.71 -7.48 -0.28
N PHE A 45 -1.66 -8.20 0.11
CA PHE A 45 -0.96 -9.10 -0.79
C PHE A 45 -1.63 -10.46 -0.70
N ASP A 46 -1.61 -11.17 -1.83
CA ASP A 46 -2.26 -12.45 -2.09
C ASP A 46 -2.61 -13.25 -0.82
N CYS A 47 -3.92 -13.45 -0.67
CA CYS A 47 -4.67 -14.25 0.29
C CYS A 47 -4.41 -14.13 1.82
N ILE A 48 -3.27 -13.67 2.36
CA ILE A 48 -2.94 -13.97 3.78
C ILE A 48 -2.63 -12.76 4.67
N SER A 49 -2.20 -11.60 4.17
CA SER A 49 -1.90 -10.47 5.05
C SER A 49 -2.19 -9.09 4.45
N ALA A 50 -3.05 -8.32 5.12
CA ALA A 50 -3.18 -6.89 4.89
C ALA A 50 -2.08 -6.16 5.68
N LYS A 51 -1.32 -5.29 5.01
CA LYS A 51 -0.31 -4.43 5.62
C LYS A 51 -0.60 -2.97 5.27
N VAL A 52 -0.21 -2.08 6.17
CA VAL A 52 -0.49 -0.64 6.02
C VAL A 52 0.76 0.05 5.51
N PHE A 53 0.62 0.89 4.48
CA PHE A 53 1.70 1.57 3.78
C PHE A 53 1.44 3.06 3.69
N HIS A 54 2.52 3.82 3.51
CA HIS A 54 2.42 5.23 3.13
C HIS A 54 2.21 5.38 1.62
N ALA A 55 1.50 6.43 1.19
CA ALA A 55 1.28 6.70 -0.25
C ALA A 55 2.60 6.80 -1.05
N ASN A 56 3.66 7.28 -0.42
CA ASN A 56 4.95 7.51 -1.06
C ASN A 56 5.73 6.21 -1.31
N GLU A 57 5.35 5.13 -0.64
CA GLU A 57 5.94 3.80 -0.81
C GLU A 57 5.22 2.99 -1.87
N LEU A 58 4.17 3.54 -2.49
CA LEU A 58 3.33 2.85 -3.45
C LEU A 58 3.42 3.54 -4.80
N VAL A 59 3.39 2.72 -5.83
CA VAL A 59 3.30 3.14 -7.23
C VAL A 59 2.07 2.47 -7.81
N LYS A 60 1.27 3.21 -8.57
CA LYS A 60 0.10 2.63 -9.25
C LYS A 60 0.60 1.74 -10.39
N GLU A 61 0.06 0.54 -10.53
CA GLU A 61 0.20 -0.20 -11.78
C GLU A 61 -0.92 0.24 -12.73
N GLU A 62 -0.54 0.57 -13.97
CA GLU A 62 -1.45 0.82 -15.08
C GLU A 62 -2.02 -0.49 -15.64
#